data_AF-A0A2E7W6Y7-F1
#
_entry.id   AF-A0A2E7W6Y7-F1
#
_cell.length_a   1.000
_cell.length_b   1.000
_cell.length_c   1.000
_cell.angle_alpha   90.00
_cell.angle_beta   90.00
_cell.angle_gamma   90.00
#
_symmetry.space_group_name_H-M   'P 1'
#
loop_
_entity.id
_entity.type
_entity.pdbx_description
1 polymer ?
#
loop_
_entity_poly.entity_id
_entity_poly.type
_entity_poly.pdbx_seq_one_letter_code
_entity_poly.pdbx_strand_id
1 'polypeptide(L)'
;MKVSNNEFASQQVRQFGRLMEEIQLNQEKISSGQKINRPSDAPVDATRLTIADHMKSRVGQYSENTKIAENRLRRYDIAYESASNLMTRIKELAIQAANDTSSDQDRKFIATEIIGLKANLLAIANTRDDNGQYIFGGFNSEDPAFIEQKPKPNLVHTKKGNSRVALTP
;
A
#
# COMPACT_ATOMS: atom_id res chain seq x y z
N MET A 1 -53.99 52.61 32.36
CA MET A 1 -53.16 51.58 33.03
C MET A 1 -53.41 50.13 32.57
N LYS A 2 -54.44 49.79 31.78
CA LYS A 2 -54.68 48.41 31.32
C LYS A 2 -53.72 47.92 30.23
N VAL A 3 -53.27 48.84 29.35
CA VAL A 3 -52.28 48.54 28.29
C VAL A 3 -50.91 48.24 28.89
N SER A 4 -50.48 48.97 29.92
CA SER A 4 -49.21 48.74 30.63
C SER A 4 -49.13 47.38 31.33
N ASN A 5 -50.24 46.85 31.83
CA ASN A 5 -50.28 45.54 32.50
C ASN A 5 -50.14 44.39 31.48
N ASN A 6 -50.74 44.55 30.29
CA ASN A 6 -50.61 43.59 29.21
C ASN A 6 -49.20 43.64 28.57
N GLU A 7 -48.60 44.83 28.47
CA GLU A 7 -47.21 44.98 28.02
C GLU A 7 -46.20 44.36 29.00
N PHE A 8 -46.41 44.53 30.31
CA PHE A 8 -45.57 43.91 31.33
C PHE A 8 -45.71 42.38 31.33
N ALA A 9 -46.94 41.86 31.27
CA ALA A 9 -47.18 40.42 31.15
C ALA A 9 -46.58 39.84 29.87
N SER A 10 -46.69 40.54 28.73
CA SER A 10 -46.11 40.10 27.46
C SER A 10 -44.58 40.14 27.47
N GLN A 11 -43.96 41.14 28.12
CA GLN A 11 -42.51 41.17 28.36
C GLN A 11 -42.05 39.99 29.20
N GLN A 12 -42.80 39.65 30.26
CA GLN A 12 -42.47 38.54 31.14
C GLN A 12 -42.59 37.18 30.43
N VAL A 13 -43.61 36.98 29.60
CA VAL A 13 -43.75 35.77 28.76
C VAL A 13 -42.61 35.66 27.75
N ARG A 14 -42.22 36.76 27.08
CA ARG A 14 -41.05 36.77 26.17
C ARG A 14 -39.74 36.46 26.92
N GLN A 15 -39.59 36.96 28.14
CA GLN A 15 -38.42 36.66 28.97
C GLN A 15 -38.37 35.19 29.38
N PHE A 16 -39.52 34.61 29.76
CA PHE A 16 -39.62 33.18 30.08
C PHE A 16 -39.33 32.30 28.87
N GLY A 17 -39.83 32.67 27.68
CA GLY A 17 -39.52 31.98 26.44
C GLY A 17 -38.02 31.94 26.14
N ARG A 18 -37.32 33.07 26.31
CA ARG A 18 -35.85 33.15 26.15
C ARG A 18 -35.10 32.28 27.17
N LEU A 19 -35.52 32.28 28.43
CA LEU A 19 -34.89 31.46 29.47
C LEU A 19 -35.03 29.96 29.18
N MET A 20 -36.21 29.52 28.72
CA MET A 20 -36.42 28.11 28.36
C MET A 20 -35.56 27.69 27.16
N GLU A 21 -35.38 28.58 26.18
CA GLU A 21 -34.48 28.35 25.05
C GLU A 21 -33.01 28.22 25.52
N GLU A 22 -32.54 29.12 26.40
CA GLU A 22 -31.18 29.04 26.96
C GLU A 22 -30.95 27.75 27.78
N ILE A 23 -31.93 27.33 28.59
CA ILE A 23 -31.85 26.06 29.34
C ILE A 23 -31.74 24.88 28.38
N GLN A 24 -32.54 24.86 27.32
CA GLN A 24 -32.52 23.78 26.33
C GLN A 24 -31.17 23.70 25.61
N LEU A 25 -30.60 24.84 25.20
CA LEU A 25 -29.28 24.90 24.56
C LEU A 25 -28.15 24.44 25.49
N ASN A 26 -28.21 24.84 26.77
CA ASN A 26 -27.22 24.40 27.75
C ASN A 26 -27.34 22.89 28.04
N GLN A 27 -28.57 22.37 28.11
CA GLN A 27 -28.79 20.93 28.27
C GLN A 27 -28.25 20.14 27.07
N GLU A 28 -28.39 20.68 25.84
CA GLU A 28 -27.81 20.09 24.63
C GLU A 28 -26.26 20.06 24.70
N LYS A 29 -25.63 21.14 25.14
CA LYS A 29 -24.17 21.21 25.34
C LYS A 29 -23.67 20.26 26.42
N ILE A 30 -24.41 20.13 27.53
CA ILE A 30 -24.09 19.15 28.59
C ILE A 30 -24.23 17.72 28.07
N SER A 31 -25.31 17.42 27.34
CA SER A 31 -25.57 16.07 26.82
C SER A 31 -24.56 15.65 25.75
N SER A 32 -24.12 16.58 24.90
CA SER A 32 -23.13 16.33 23.84
C SER A 32 -21.69 16.39 24.35
N GLY A 33 -21.44 17.08 25.47
CA GLY A 33 -20.10 17.39 25.96
C GLY A 33 -19.33 18.37 25.07
N GLN A 34 -19.97 18.93 24.05
CA GLN A 34 -19.35 19.83 23.08
C GLN A 34 -19.80 21.27 23.33
N LYS A 35 -18.84 22.20 23.23
CA LYS A 35 -19.12 23.64 23.40
C LYS A 35 -19.86 24.23 22.19
N ILE A 36 -19.65 23.66 21.01
CA ILE A 36 -20.20 24.12 19.72
C ILE A 36 -20.95 22.94 19.11
N ASN A 37 -22.28 22.96 19.19
CA ASN A 37 -23.13 21.93 18.58
C ASN A 37 -23.66 22.37 17.22
N ARG A 38 -23.90 23.66 17.06
CA ARG A 38 -24.43 24.24 15.84
C ARG A 38 -23.49 25.35 15.36
N PRO A 39 -23.22 25.44 14.05
CA PRO A 39 -22.43 26.55 13.50
C PRO A 39 -23.05 27.93 13.79
N SER A 40 -24.36 28.01 14.02
CA SER A 40 -25.07 29.22 14.42
C SER A 40 -24.66 29.76 15.79
N ASP A 41 -24.20 28.91 16.71
CA ASP A 41 -23.91 29.30 18.09
C ASP A 41 -22.63 30.13 18.20
N ALA A 42 -21.66 29.85 17.32
CA ALA A 42 -20.37 30.54 17.25
C ALA A 42 -19.76 30.36 15.84
N PRO A 43 -20.16 31.15 14.83
CA PRO A 43 -19.77 30.91 13.43
C PRO A 43 -18.26 30.96 13.18
N VAL A 44 -17.54 31.83 13.90
CA VAL A 44 -16.07 31.94 13.80
C VAL A 44 -15.39 30.70 14.37
N ASP A 45 -15.82 30.25 15.55
CA ASP A 45 -15.23 29.09 16.22
C ASP A 45 -15.63 27.78 15.52
N ALA A 46 -16.84 27.69 14.99
CA ALA A 46 -17.30 26.57 14.17
C ALA A 46 -16.43 26.41 12.91
N THR A 47 -16.10 27.52 12.23
CA THR A 47 -15.19 27.49 11.08
C THR A 47 -13.81 26.95 11.47
N ARG A 48 -13.26 27.41 12.60
CA ARG A 48 -11.97 26.92 13.11
C ARG A 48 -12.02 25.44 13.47
N LEU A 49 -13.11 24.98 14.08
CA LEU A 49 -13.34 23.57 14.41
C LEU A 49 -13.38 22.72 13.14
N THR A 50 -14.14 23.12 12.12
CA THR A 50 -14.19 22.41 10.84
C THR A 50 -12.82 22.32 10.18
N ILE A 51 -12.02 23.39 10.20
CA ILE A 51 -10.63 23.36 9.70
C ILE A 51 -9.80 22.35 10.50
N ALA A 52 -9.92 22.34 11.83
CA ALA A 52 -9.21 21.40 12.69
C ALA A 52 -9.62 19.94 12.43
N ASP A 53 -10.91 19.67 12.21
CA ASP A 53 -11.41 18.35 11.85
C ASP A 53 -10.91 17.89 10.48
N HIS A 54 -10.90 18.78 9.49
CA HIS A 54 -10.27 18.50 8.20
C HIS A 54 -8.78 18.21 8.34
N MET A 55 -8.06 18.99 9.16
CA MET A 55 -6.64 18.73 9.44
C MET A 55 -6.44 17.36 10.09
N LYS A 56 -7.27 17.02 11.09
CA LYS A 56 -7.25 15.73 11.78
C LYS A 56 -7.53 14.58 10.82
N SER A 57 -8.53 14.72 9.96
CA SER A 57 -8.87 13.74 8.92
C SER A 57 -7.71 13.53 7.95
N ARG A 58 -7.07 14.60 7.46
CA ARG A 58 -5.89 14.51 6.59
C ARG A 58 -4.72 13.81 7.28
N VAL A 59 -4.43 14.15 8.54
CA VAL A 59 -3.37 13.47 9.31
C VAL A 59 -3.70 11.99 9.48
N GLY A 60 -4.96 11.64 9.73
CA GLY A 60 -5.42 10.25 9.77
C GLY A 60 -5.17 9.52 8.45
N GLN A 61 -5.50 10.14 7.32
CA GLN A 61 -5.23 9.57 6.00
C GLN A 61 -3.73 9.39 5.74
N TYR A 62 -2.90 10.37 6.12
CA TYR A 62 -1.45 10.23 5.98
C TYR A 62 -0.90 9.09 6.84
N SER A 63 -1.40 8.93 8.07
CA SER A 63 -1.01 7.80 8.91
C SER A 63 -1.36 6.46 8.26
N GLU A 64 -2.54 6.34 7.65
CA GLU A 64 -2.94 5.12 6.97
C GLU A 64 -2.11 4.86 5.70
N ASN A 65 -1.86 5.91 4.90
CA ASN A 65 -0.99 5.81 3.73
C ASN A 65 0.43 5.36 4.11
N THR A 66 0.99 5.86 5.22
CA THR A 66 2.29 5.42 5.73
C THR A 66 2.28 3.95 6.09
N LYS A 67 1.24 3.43 6.76
CA LYS A 67 1.14 2.00 7.07
C LYS A 67 1.10 1.14 5.80
N ILE A 68 0.35 1.57 4.78
CA ILE A 68 0.31 0.89 3.49
C ILE A 68 1.71 0.87 2.86
N ALA A 69 2.42 2.00 2.88
CA ALA A 69 3.78 2.10 2.36
C ALA A 69 4.77 1.20 3.14
N GLU A 70 4.70 1.18 4.46
CA GLU A 70 5.53 0.30 5.31
C GLU A 70 5.27 -1.18 5.05
N ASN A 71 4.00 -1.58 4.92
CA ASN A 71 3.64 -2.95 4.59
C ASN A 71 4.17 -3.36 3.21
N ARG A 72 4.09 -2.45 2.22
CA ARG A 72 4.65 -2.68 0.89
C ARG A 72 6.17 -2.79 0.93
N LEU A 73 6.84 -1.93 1.71
CA LEU A 73 8.30 -1.98 1.91
C LEU A 73 8.73 -3.32 2.52
N ARG A 74 8.04 -3.78 3.57
CA ARG A 74 8.34 -5.08 4.19
C ARG A 74 8.21 -6.24 3.20
N ARG A 75 7.23 -6.20 2.30
CA ARG A 75 7.10 -7.21 1.23
C ARG A 75 8.25 -7.15 0.23
N TYR A 76 8.74 -5.95 -0.10
CA TYR A 76 9.94 -5.81 -0.93
C TYR A 76 11.16 -6.43 -0.24
N ASP A 77 11.36 -6.16 1.05
CA ASP A 77 12.51 -6.70 1.79
C ASP A 77 12.50 -8.22 1.83
N ILE A 78 11.35 -8.84 2.12
CA ILE A 78 11.20 -10.31 2.14
C ILE A 78 11.47 -10.92 0.75
N ALA A 79 10.92 -10.31 -0.30
CA ALA A 79 11.13 -10.77 -1.67
C ALA A 79 12.60 -10.61 -2.08
N TYR A 80 13.24 -9.50 -1.71
CA TYR A 80 14.65 -9.22 -1.99
C TYR A 80 15.58 -10.19 -1.25
N GLU A 81 15.35 -10.46 0.03
CA GLU A 81 16.12 -11.43 0.81
C GLU A 81 16.03 -12.83 0.18
N SER A 82 14.83 -13.25 -0.19
CA SER A 82 14.60 -14.53 -0.88
C SER A 82 15.33 -14.59 -2.22
N ALA A 83 15.27 -13.53 -3.02
CA ALA A 83 15.98 -13.43 -4.29
C ALA A 83 17.51 -13.48 -4.10
N SER A 84 18.03 -12.79 -3.09
CA SER A 84 19.46 -12.77 -2.74
C SER A 84 19.97 -14.17 -2.35
N ASN A 85 19.20 -14.91 -1.55
CA ASN A 85 19.52 -16.28 -1.16
C ASN A 85 19.56 -17.22 -2.38
N LEU A 86 18.56 -17.12 -3.27
CA LEU A 86 18.57 -17.89 -4.52
C LEU A 86 19.77 -17.52 -5.42
N MET A 87 20.11 -16.24 -5.52
CA MET A 87 21.25 -15.79 -6.34
C MET A 87 22.58 -16.32 -5.79
N THR A 88 22.73 -16.36 -4.46
CA THR A 88 23.89 -17.00 -3.82
C THR A 88 23.98 -18.47 -4.20
N ARG A 89 22.88 -19.22 -4.12
CA ARG A 89 22.83 -20.63 -4.54
C ARG A 89 23.16 -20.83 -6.02
N ILE A 90 22.62 -19.99 -6.90
CA ILE A 90 22.93 -20.03 -8.34
C ILE A 90 24.42 -19.80 -8.56
N LYS A 91 25.03 -18.86 -7.83
CA LYS A 91 26.47 -18.58 -7.91
C LYS A 91 27.32 -19.77 -7.45
N GLU A 92 26.95 -20.43 -6.36
CA GLU A 92 27.62 -21.65 -5.88
C GLU A 92 27.61 -22.75 -6.95
N LEU A 93 26.44 -23.01 -7.53
CA LEU A 93 26.25 -23.98 -8.60
C LEU A 93 27.05 -23.62 -9.87
N ALA A 94 27.09 -22.33 -10.23
CA ALA A 94 27.87 -21.86 -11.37
C ALA A 94 29.38 -22.08 -11.15
N ILE A 95 29.89 -21.82 -9.94
CA ILE A 95 31.29 -22.10 -9.58
C ILE A 95 31.57 -23.60 -9.62
N GLN A 96 30.65 -24.43 -9.12
CA GLN A 96 30.77 -25.88 -9.17
C GLN A 96 30.81 -26.41 -10.62
N ALA A 97 29.97 -25.88 -11.51
CA ALA A 97 29.95 -26.24 -12.92
C ALA A 97 31.19 -25.76 -13.70
N ALA A 98 31.84 -24.69 -13.24
CA ALA A 98 33.06 -24.13 -13.81
C ALA A 98 34.33 -24.90 -13.40
N ASN A 99 34.24 -25.86 -12.48
CA ASN A 99 35.36 -26.70 -12.11
C ASN A 99 35.69 -27.71 -13.23
N ASP A 100 36.93 -27.73 -13.69
CA ASP A 100 37.40 -28.60 -14.80
C ASP A 100 37.25 -30.10 -14.50
N THR A 101 37.19 -30.49 -13.22
CA THR A 101 36.98 -31.88 -12.81
C THR A 101 35.51 -32.34 -12.86
N SER A 102 34.56 -31.41 -13.07
CA SER A 102 33.14 -31.73 -13.20
C SER A 102 32.89 -32.46 -14.53
N SER A 103 32.13 -33.56 -14.50
CA SER A 103 31.76 -34.28 -15.72
C SER A 103 30.67 -33.54 -16.51
N ASP A 104 30.51 -33.88 -17.79
CA ASP A 104 29.41 -33.35 -18.60
C ASP A 104 28.02 -33.73 -18.03
N GLN A 105 27.93 -34.87 -17.35
CA GLN A 105 26.70 -35.31 -16.71
C GLN A 105 26.39 -34.45 -15.46
N ASP A 106 27.40 -34.15 -14.64
CA ASP A 106 27.25 -33.26 -13.48
C ASP A 106 26.83 -31.85 -13.91
N ARG A 107 27.46 -31.32 -14.97
CA ARG A 107 27.08 -30.03 -15.55
C ARG A 107 25.62 -30.00 -16.01
N LYS A 108 25.08 -31.09 -16.55
CA LYS A 108 23.66 -31.20 -16.94
C LYS A 108 22.72 -31.19 -15.72
N PHE A 109 23.08 -31.88 -14.65
CA PHE A 109 22.29 -31.86 -13.41
C PHE A 109 22.29 -30.47 -12.78
N ILE A 110 23.46 -29.82 -12.70
CA ILE A 110 23.59 -28.45 -12.21
C ILE A 110 22.76 -27.47 -13.07
N ALA A 111 22.81 -27.60 -14.39
CA ALA A 111 22.01 -26.77 -15.29
C ALA A 111 20.50 -26.93 -15.03
N THR A 112 20.04 -28.15 -14.75
CA THR A 112 18.64 -28.42 -14.41
C THR A 112 18.25 -27.76 -13.10
N GLU A 113 19.12 -27.81 -12.08
CA GLU A 113 18.89 -27.14 -10.80
C GLU A 113 18.83 -25.60 -10.98
N ILE A 114 19.76 -25.02 -11.74
CA ILE A 114 19.76 -23.57 -12.06
C ILE A 114 18.48 -23.15 -12.79
N ILE A 115 17.96 -23.98 -13.71
CA ILE A 115 16.68 -23.70 -14.39
C ILE A 115 15.53 -23.65 -13.37
N GLY A 116 15.48 -24.60 -12.43
CA GLY A 116 14.50 -24.58 -11.34
C GLY A 116 14.62 -23.34 -10.45
N LEU A 117 15.85 -22.98 -10.06
CA LEU A 117 16.09 -21.77 -9.25
C LEU A 117 15.72 -20.49 -9.98
N LYS A 118 15.95 -20.42 -11.30
CA LYS A 118 15.49 -19.31 -12.14
C LYS A 118 13.97 -19.19 -12.16
N ALA A 119 13.25 -20.31 -12.26
CA ALA A 119 11.79 -20.32 -12.20
C ALA A 119 11.28 -19.82 -10.83
N ASN A 120 11.92 -20.23 -9.73
CA ASN A 120 11.61 -19.74 -8.38
C ASN A 120 11.89 -18.24 -8.24
N LEU A 121 13.01 -17.76 -8.78
CA LEU A 121 13.35 -16.34 -8.80
C LEU A 121 12.31 -15.52 -9.58
N LEU A 122 11.81 -16.04 -10.70
CA LEU A 122 10.74 -15.42 -11.47
C LEU A 122 9.43 -15.36 -10.68
N ALA A 123 9.10 -16.39 -9.90
CA ALA A 123 7.93 -16.39 -9.03
C ALA A 123 8.05 -15.31 -7.94
N ILE A 124 9.21 -15.17 -7.30
CA ILE A 124 9.49 -14.10 -6.31
C ILE A 124 9.40 -12.72 -6.96
N ALA A 125 9.98 -12.55 -8.15
CA ALA A 125 9.94 -11.29 -8.89
C ALA A 125 8.50 -10.88 -9.31
N ASN A 126 7.57 -11.84 -9.32
CA ASN A 126 6.15 -11.63 -9.60
C ASN A 126 5.28 -11.76 -8.33
N THR A 127 5.83 -11.48 -7.16
CA THR A 127 5.07 -11.41 -5.90
C THR A 127 3.98 -10.33 -5.96
N ARG A 128 2.81 -10.65 -5.37
CA ARG A 128 1.65 -9.75 -5.30
C ARG A 128 1.44 -9.21 -3.89
N ASP A 129 0.82 -8.03 -3.79
CA ASP A 129 0.36 -7.44 -2.53
C ASP A 129 -1.03 -8.00 -2.13
N ASP A 130 -1.55 -7.52 -0.99
CA ASP A 130 -2.87 -7.93 -0.48
C ASP A 130 -4.04 -7.48 -1.39
N ASN A 131 -3.80 -6.52 -2.27
CA ASN A 131 -4.78 -6.02 -3.25
C ASN A 131 -4.66 -6.77 -4.60
N GLY A 132 -3.79 -7.78 -4.70
CA GLY A 132 -3.56 -8.56 -5.91
C GLY A 132 -2.61 -7.90 -6.93
N GLN A 133 -2.01 -6.78 -6.59
CA GLN A 133 -1.13 -6.00 -7.45
C GLN A 133 0.32 -6.50 -7.39
N TYR A 134 1.00 -6.54 -8.54
CA TYR A 134 2.40 -6.92 -8.60
C TYR A 134 3.29 -5.85 -7.94
N ILE A 135 4.05 -6.26 -6.93
CA ILE A 135 4.85 -5.29 -6.16
C ILE A 135 5.96 -4.68 -7.02
N PHE A 136 6.58 -5.46 -7.92
CA PHE A 136 7.65 -4.99 -8.79
C PHE A 136 7.17 -4.43 -10.14
N GLY A 137 5.85 -4.34 -10.38
CA GLY A 137 5.27 -3.85 -11.65
C GLY A 137 5.29 -2.33 -11.82
N GLY A 138 5.70 -1.57 -10.79
CA GLY A 138 5.72 -0.11 -10.85
C GLY A 138 4.30 0.46 -11.00
N PHE A 139 4.08 1.24 -12.07
CA PHE A 139 2.77 1.83 -12.38
C PHE A 139 1.78 0.82 -12.98
N ASN A 140 2.26 -0.12 -13.80
CA ASN A 140 1.42 -1.18 -14.35
C ASN A 140 1.45 -2.39 -13.42
N SER A 141 0.57 -2.39 -12.44
CA SER A 141 0.54 -3.40 -11.38
C SER A 141 -0.45 -4.55 -11.62
N GLU A 142 -1.21 -4.50 -12.71
CA GLU A 142 -2.14 -5.56 -13.13
C GLU A 142 -1.43 -6.67 -13.92
N ASP A 143 -0.39 -6.32 -14.68
CA ASP A 143 0.40 -7.27 -15.46
C ASP A 143 1.62 -7.80 -14.67
N PRO A 144 2.06 -9.05 -14.92
CA PRO A 144 3.29 -9.59 -14.33
C PRO A 144 4.49 -8.70 -14.65
N ALA A 145 5.26 -8.33 -13.63
CA ALA A 145 6.43 -7.47 -13.78
C ALA A 145 7.54 -8.13 -14.63
N PHE A 146 7.65 -9.45 -14.57
CA PHE A 146 8.66 -10.21 -15.30
C PHE A 146 8.03 -11.37 -16.06
N ILE A 147 8.37 -11.46 -17.35
CA ILE A 147 7.98 -12.58 -18.22
C ILE A 147 9.17 -13.51 -18.43
N GLU A 148 8.91 -14.82 -18.47
CA GLU A 148 9.96 -15.78 -18.78
C GLU A 148 10.33 -15.68 -20.27
N GLN A 149 11.54 -15.20 -20.57
CA GLN A 149 12.12 -15.40 -21.90
C GLN A 149 12.64 -16.83 -22.01
N LYS A 150 12.02 -17.62 -22.90
CA LYS A 150 12.55 -18.91 -23.31
C LYS A 150 13.95 -18.71 -23.90
N PRO A 151 14.95 -19.51 -23.50
CA PRO A 151 16.30 -19.37 -24.01
C PRO A 151 16.29 -19.53 -25.54
N LYS A 152 16.92 -18.57 -26.25
CA LYS A 152 17.22 -18.73 -27.67
C LYS A 152 18.17 -19.93 -27.78
N PRO A 153 17.94 -20.89 -28.70
CA PRO A 153 18.80 -22.06 -28.82
C PRO A 153 20.25 -21.61 -29.03
N ASN A 154 21.14 -22.14 -28.20
CA ASN A 154 22.57 -21.86 -28.27
C ASN A 154 23.07 -22.24 -29.67
N LEU A 155 23.47 -21.26 -30.47
CA LEU A 155 24.24 -21.50 -31.69
C LEU A 155 25.65 -21.91 -31.24
N VAL A 156 25.88 -23.21 -31.09
CA VAL A 156 27.23 -23.73 -30.89
C VAL A 156 28.02 -23.38 -32.14
N HIS A 157 28.93 -22.41 -32.05
CA HIS A 157 29.94 -22.19 -33.06
C HIS A 157 30.97 -23.32 -32.95
N THR A 158 30.68 -24.44 -33.60
CA THR A 158 31.69 -25.48 -33.82
C THR A 158 32.80 -24.87 -34.68
N LYS A 159 34.00 -24.76 -34.10
CA LYS A 159 35.24 -24.39 -34.81
C LYS A 159 35.60 -25.51 -35.80
N LYS A 160 34.86 -25.60 -36.91
CA LYS A 160 35.24 -26.20 -38.21
C LYS A 160 34.00 -26.20 -39.11
N GLY A 161 34.03 -25.35 -40.13
CA GLY A 161 33.15 -25.45 -41.31
C GLY A 161 31.66 -25.30 -41.04
N ASN A 162 31.17 -24.06 -41.10
CA ASN A 162 29.87 -23.65 -41.65
C ASN A 162 28.71 -24.69 -41.68
N SER A 163 28.26 -25.15 -40.51
CA SER A 163 26.96 -25.82 -40.39
C SER A 163 26.31 -25.49 -39.06
N ARG A 164 25.28 -24.63 -39.13
CA ARG A 164 24.41 -24.28 -38.00
C ARG A 164 23.44 -25.44 -37.78
N VAL A 165 23.86 -26.45 -37.01
CA VAL A 165 22.93 -27.52 -36.59
C VAL A 165 22.19 -27.02 -35.35
N ALA A 166 20.89 -26.78 -35.50
CA ALA A 166 20.01 -26.53 -34.37
C ALA A 166 19.83 -27.84 -33.60
N LEU A 167 20.28 -27.89 -32.35
CA LEU A 167 19.88 -28.92 -31.40
C LEU A 167 18.50 -28.52 -30.83
N THR A 168 17.46 -29.18 -31.35
CA THR A 168 16.14 -29.31 -30.69
C THR A 168 16.16 -30.57 -29.81
N PRO A 169 15.28 -30.63 -28.79
CA PRO A 169 15.58 -31.03 -27.40
C PRO A 169 16.12 -32.45 -27.19
#